data_AF-A0A853FQD8-F1
#
_entry.id   AF-A0A853FQD8-F1
#
_cell.length_a   1.000
_cell.length_b   1.000
_cell.length_c   1.000
_cell.angle_alpha   90.00
_cell.angle_beta   90.00
_cell.angle_gamma   90.00
#
_symmetry.space_group_name_H-M   'P 1'
#
loop_
_entity.id
_entity.type
_entity.pdbx_description
1 polymer ?
#
loop_
_entity_poly.entity_id
_entity_poly.type
_entity_poly.pdbx_seq_one_letter_code
_entity_poly.pdbx_strand_id
1 'polypeptide(L)'
;MGILVSAVAASILMPSTGAHRFYQLEVGLLTIDTCLFLAMTTLALKAQRYWPMWLAAVKFNTVVTHLLILSPTLPPWSYAIANAAWSYPSPLLIAIGAIRHRQRLRRYGADPAWS
;
A
#
# COMPACT_ATOMS: atom_id res chain seq x y z
N MET A 1 1.15 -8.37 -13.42
CA MET A 1 -0.25 -8.87 -13.29
C MET A 1 -0.29 -10.23 -12.61
N GLY A 2 0.48 -11.24 -13.06
CA GLY A 2 0.55 -12.53 -12.36
C GLY A 2 0.89 -12.45 -10.87
N ILE A 3 1.80 -11.56 -10.46
CA ILE A 3 2.17 -11.34 -9.05
C ILE A 3 1.04 -10.74 -8.21
N LEU A 4 0.23 -9.84 -8.79
CA LEU A 4 -0.89 -9.22 -8.06
C LEU A 4 -2.07 -10.18 -7.93
N VAL A 5 -2.35 -10.96 -8.99
CA VAL A 5 -3.39 -11.98 -8.96
C VAL A 5 -3.02 -13.10 -8.00
N SER A 6 -1.75 -13.53 -7.98
CA SER A 6 -1.27 -14.51 -7.01
C SER A 6 -1.25 -13.96 -5.58
N ALA A 7 -0.93 -12.69 -5.36
CA ALA A 7 -1.04 -12.06 -4.04
C ALA A 7 -2.51 -11.99 -3.56
N VAL A 8 -3.45 -11.61 -4.44
CA VAL A 8 -4.89 -11.56 -4.11
C VAL A 8 -5.44 -12.98 -3.87
N ALA A 9 -5.09 -13.94 -4.71
CA ALA A 9 -5.48 -15.33 -4.53
C ALA A 9 -4.88 -15.92 -3.24
N ALA A 10 -3.61 -15.65 -2.95
CA ALA A 10 -2.97 -16.06 -1.70
C ALA A 10 -3.67 -15.43 -0.49
N SER A 11 -4.08 -14.16 -0.54
CA SER A 11 -4.83 -13.52 0.54
C SER A 11 -6.23 -14.09 0.77
N ILE A 12 -6.91 -14.56 -0.28
CA ILE A 12 -8.23 -15.20 -0.18
C ILE A 12 -8.10 -16.64 0.34
N LEU A 13 -7.02 -17.33 -0.06
CA LEU A 13 -6.75 -18.73 0.29
C LEU A 13 -6.04 -18.90 1.63
N MET A 14 -5.42 -17.84 2.16
CA MET A 14 -4.78 -17.88 3.48
C MET A 14 -5.88 -18.03 4.54
N PRO A 15 -5.90 -19.14 5.32
CA PRO A 15 -6.79 -19.24 6.46
C PRO A 15 -6.56 -18.01 7.34
N SER A 16 -7.64 -17.46 7.93
CA SER A 16 -7.53 -16.39 8.92
C SER A 16 -6.61 -16.87 10.04
N THR A 17 -5.32 -16.57 9.93
CA THR A 17 -4.27 -17.15 10.76
C THR A 17 -4.30 -16.40 12.08
N GLY A 18 -5.22 -16.86 12.94
CA GLY A 18 -5.24 -16.66 14.38
C GLY A 18 -5.47 -15.23 14.84
N ALA A 19 -6.41 -15.08 15.78
CA ALA A 19 -6.60 -13.85 16.56
C ALA A 19 -5.30 -13.27 17.16
N HIS A 20 -4.20 -14.03 17.22
CA HIS A 20 -2.88 -13.62 17.71
C HIS A 20 -2.09 -12.69 16.78
N ARG A 21 -2.38 -12.63 15.47
CA ARG A 21 -1.61 -11.79 14.53
C ARG A 21 -1.81 -10.29 14.75
N PHE A 22 -2.95 -9.90 15.33
CA PHE A 22 -3.31 -8.51 15.60
C PHE A 22 -2.85 -8.00 16.98
N TYR A 23 -2.10 -8.81 17.75
CA TYR A 23 -1.61 -8.45 19.10
C TYR A 23 -0.17 -7.95 19.13
N GLN A 24 0.55 -8.03 18.00
CA GLN A 24 1.94 -7.58 17.93
C GLN A 24 2.09 -6.55 16.81
N LEU A 25 2.92 -5.53 17.09
CA LEU A 25 3.31 -4.55 16.10
C LEU A 25 4.15 -5.27 15.03
N GLU A 26 3.63 -5.35 13.79
CA GLU A 26 4.36 -5.94 12.67
C GLU A 26 5.43 -4.93 12.16
N VAL A 27 6.52 -4.77 12.93
CA VAL A 27 7.60 -3.78 12.66
C VAL A 27 8.15 -3.88 11.23
N GLY A 28 8.23 -5.10 10.69
CA GLY A 28 8.65 -5.32 9.31
C GLY A 28 7.70 -4.67 8.28
N LEU A 29 6.39 -4.80 8.46
CA LEU A 29 5.40 -4.17 7.58
C LEU A 29 5.37 -2.65 7.77
N LEU A 30 5.44 -2.16 9.02
CA LEU A 30 5.55 -0.73 9.31
C LEU A 30 6.75 -0.10 8.58
N THR A 31 7.90 -0.77 8.60
CA THR A 31 9.11 -0.30 7.90
C THR A 31 8.89 -0.22 6.39
N ILE A 32 8.33 -1.28 5.79
CA ILE A 32 8.03 -1.32 4.35
C ILE A 32 7.03 -0.22 3.96
N ASP A 33 5.95 -0.07 4.71
CA ASP A 33 4.92 0.93 4.44
C ASP A 33 5.47 2.36 4.59
N THR A 34 6.32 2.60 5.58
CA THR A 34 6.99 3.90 5.78
C THR A 34 7.96 4.20 4.64
N CYS A 35 8.80 3.25 4.24
CA CYS A 35 9.70 3.40 3.10
C CYS A 35 8.92 3.71 1.81
N LEU A 36 7.81 2.99 1.58
CA LEU A 36 6.98 3.20 0.41
C LEU A 36 6.24 4.54 0.46
N PHE A 37 5.76 4.97 1.63
CA PHE A 37 5.19 6.29 1.83
C PHE A 37 6.20 7.40 1.48
N LEU A 38 7.43 7.32 1.98
CA LEU A 38 8.49 8.29 1.68
C LEU A 38 8.85 8.29 0.20
N ALA A 39 9.02 7.10 -0.41
CA ALA A 39 9.32 6.97 -1.83
C ALA A 39 8.21 7.58 -2.71
N MET A 40 6.94 7.32 -2.39
CA MET A 40 5.82 7.88 -3.15
C MET A 40 5.64 9.38 -2.92
N THR A 41 5.92 9.87 -1.71
CA THR A 41 5.89 11.31 -1.42
C THR A 41 6.99 12.05 -2.17
N THR A 42 8.23 11.55 -2.14
CA THR A 42 9.34 12.13 -2.92
C THR A 42 9.05 12.09 -4.42
N LEU A 43 8.43 11.02 -4.92
CA LEU A 43 8.00 10.92 -6.31
C LEU A 43 6.86 11.90 -6.63
N ALA A 44 5.87 12.07 -5.74
CA ALA A 44 4.77 13.02 -5.91
C ALA A 44 5.27 14.46 -5.96
N LEU A 45 6.28 14.81 -5.15
CA LEU A 45 6.88 16.14 -5.15
C LEU A 45 7.69 16.43 -6.42
N LYS A 46 8.22 15.39 -7.08
CA LYS A 46 9.01 15.52 -8.32
C LYS A 46 8.19 15.35 -9.60
N ALA A 47 7.11 14.57 -9.57
CA ALA A 47 6.30 14.27 -10.73
C ALA A 47 5.10 15.23 -10.84
N GLN A 48 4.89 15.84 -12.01
CA GLN A 48 3.66 16.58 -12.36
C GLN A 48 2.45 15.64 -12.58
N ARG A 49 2.33 14.57 -11.79
CA ARG A 49 1.30 13.54 -11.94
C ARG A 49 0.66 13.29 -10.58
N TYR A 50 -0.66 13.31 -10.52
CA TYR A 50 -1.40 13.16 -9.26
C TYR A 50 -1.34 11.75 -8.65
N TRP A 51 -1.09 10.71 -9.45
CA TRP A 51 -1.21 9.31 -9.01
C TRP A 51 -0.28 8.88 -7.86
N PRO A 52 0.99 9.35 -7.73
CA PRO A 52 1.84 9.00 -6.59
C PRO A 52 1.33 9.61 -5.29
N MET A 53 0.65 10.75 -5.33
CA MET A 53 0.08 11.41 -4.16
C MET A 53 -1.06 10.59 -3.54
N TRP A 54 -1.90 9.97 -4.36
CA TRP A 54 -2.93 9.02 -3.89
C TRP A 54 -2.31 7.80 -3.20
N LEU A 55 -1.22 7.25 -3.75
CA LEU A 55 -0.53 6.11 -3.15
C LEU A 55 0.20 6.49 -1.84
N ALA A 56 0.77 7.69 -1.78
CA ALA A 56 1.32 8.24 -0.54
C ALA A 56 0.24 8.39 0.54
N ALA A 57 -0.94 8.92 0.21
CA ALA A 57 -2.05 9.05 1.17
C ALA A 57 -2.51 7.70 1.72
N VAL A 58 -2.67 6.68 0.86
CA VAL A 58 -3.02 5.32 1.29
C VAL A 58 -1.95 4.75 2.22
N LYS A 59 -0.66 4.91 1.87
CA LYS A 59 0.44 4.38 2.68
C LYS A 59 0.62 5.11 4.00
N PHE A 60 0.39 6.41 4.05
CA PHE A 60 0.31 7.16 5.30
C PHE A 60 -0.76 6.58 6.22
N ASN A 61 -1.95 6.29 5.68
CA ASN A 61 -3.02 5.71 6.48
C ASN A 61 -2.70 4.29 6.98
N THR A 62 -1.95 3.49 6.20
CA THR A 62 -1.41 2.20 6.66
C THR A 62 -0.42 2.37 7.81
N VAL A 63 0.51 3.34 7.72
CA VAL A 63 1.46 3.65 8.80
C VAL A 63 0.72 4.07 10.08
N VAL A 64 -0.27 4.96 9.98
CA VAL A 64 -1.10 5.36 11.12
C VAL A 64 -1.84 4.16 11.73
N THR A 65 -2.30 3.24 10.88
CA THR A 65 -2.99 2.02 11.35
C THR A 65 -2.08 1.15 12.21
N HIS A 66 -0.80 0.98 11.86
CA HIS A 66 0.17 0.28 12.70
C HIS A 66 0.34 0.92 14.08
N LEU A 67 0.20 2.24 14.17
CA LEU A 67 0.30 2.97 15.44
C LEU A 67 -0.94 2.80 16.34
N LEU A 68 -2.08 2.36 15.80
CA LEU A 68 -3.30 2.15 16.59
C LEU A 68 -3.12 1.08 17.68
N ILE A 69 -2.18 0.14 17.51
CA ILE A 69 -1.88 -0.88 18.51
C ILE A 69 -1.23 -0.31 19.78
N LEU A 70 -0.65 0.90 19.70
CA LEU A 70 -0.05 1.61 20.83
C LEU A 70 -1.10 2.37 21.67
N SER A 71 -2.33 2.50 21.17
CA SER A 71 -3.42 3.18 21.88
C SER A 71 -4.12 2.22 22.85
N PRO A 72 -4.01 2.42 24.17
CA PRO A 72 -4.63 1.54 25.16
C PRO A 72 -6.17 1.66 25.20
N THR A 73 -6.73 2.68 24.55
CA THR A 73 -8.16 2.99 24.56
C THR A 73 -8.94 2.33 23.41
N LEU A 74 -8.24 1.80 22.40
CA LEU A 74 -8.88 1.24 21.22
C LEU A 74 -9.02 -0.28 21.32
N PRO A 75 -10.19 -0.84 20.97
CA PRO A 75 -10.36 -2.28 20.97
C PRO A 75 -9.57 -2.92 19.80
N PRO A 76 -9.02 -4.13 19.97
CA PRO A 76 -8.15 -4.78 18.97
C PRO A 76 -8.77 -4.96 17.58
N TRP A 77 -10.10 -5.07 17.49
CA TRP A 77 -10.80 -5.19 16.21
C TRP A 77 -10.72 -3.92 15.35
N SER A 78 -10.53 -2.74 15.95
CA SER A 78 -10.35 -1.48 15.22
C SER A 78 -9.06 -1.49 14.38
N TYR A 79 -8.00 -2.11 14.89
CA TYR A 79 -6.76 -2.34 14.13
C TYR A 79 -7.02 -3.26 12.93
N ALA A 80 -7.75 -4.36 13.12
CA ALA A 80 -8.05 -5.30 12.04
C ALA A 80 -8.88 -4.67 10.91
N ILE A 81 -9.92 -3.89 11.25
CA ILE A 81 -10.76 -3.20 10.27
C ILE A 81 -9.99 -2.11 9.53
N ALA A 82 -9.24 -1.28 10.25
CA ALA A 82 -8.41 -0.25 9.62
C ALA A 82 -7.38 -0.89 8.70
N ASN A 83 -6.70 -1.95 9.14
CA ASN A 83 -5.67 -2.61 8.34
C ASN A 83 -6.26 -3.21 7.05
N ALA A 84 -7.42 -3.86 7.15
CA ALA A 84 -8.15 -4.35 5.98
C ALA A 84 -8.54 -3.22 5.02
N ALA A 85 -9.12 -2.13 5.53
CA ALA A 85 -9.57 -1.00 4.72
C ALA A 85 -8.44 -0.39 3.87
N TRP A 86 -7.22 -0.32 4.40
CA TRP A 86 -6.07 0.32 3.71
C TRP A 86 -5.14 -0.66 2.98
N SER A 87 -5.26 -1.97 3.24
CA SER A 87 -4.52 -3.00 2.50
C SER A 87 -5.05 -3.22 1.09
N TYR A 88 -6.37 -3.19 0.88
CA TYR A 88 -6.98 -3.48 -0.43
C TYR A 88 -6.78 -2.41 -1.52
N PRO A 89 -6.75 -1.09 -1.21
CA PRO A 89 -6.48 -0.06 -2.23
C PRO A 89 -5.04 -0.08 -2.76
N SER A 90 -4.08 -0.53 -1.96
CA SER A 90 -2.65 -0.56 -2.30
C SER A 90 -2.34 -1.34 -3.60
N PRO A 91 -2.75 -2.61 -3.77
CA PRO A 91 -2.51 -3.36 -5.01
C PRO A 91 -3.27 -2.78 -6.20
N LEU A 92 -4.45 -2.17 -5.99
CA LEU A 92 -5.21 -1.50 -7.04
C LEU A 92 -4.42 -0.32 -7.62
N LEU A 93 -3.86 0.52 -6.75
CA LEU A 93 -3.06 1.69 -7.14
C LEU A 93 -1.76 1.28 -7.85
N ILE A 94 -1.10 0.21 -7.40
CA ILE A 94 0.08 -0.34 -8.08
C ILE A 94 -0.30 -0.89 -9.46
N ALA A 95 -1.43 -1.61 -9.58
CA ALA A 95 -1.92 -2.11 -10.85
C ALA A 95 -2.18 -0.97 -11.84
N ILE A 96 -2.84 0.09 -11.38
CA ILE A 96 -3.12 1.29 -12.16
C ILE A 96 -1.82 1.99 -12.58
N GLY A 97 -0.86 2.14 -11.67
CA GLY A 97 0.46 2.71 -11.96
C GLY A 97 1.21 1.93 -13.04
N ALA A 98 1.22 0.60 -12.93
CA ALA A 98 1.85 -0.29 -13.89
C ALA A 98 1.18 -0.26 -15.28
N ILE A 99 -0.16 -0.23 -15.32
CA ILE A 99 -0.91 -0.11 -16.58
C ILE A 99 -0.59 1.22 -17.26
N ARG A 100 -0.64 2.34 -16.52
CA ARG A 100 -0.36 3.66 -17.06
C ARG A 100 1.09 3.80 -17.53
N HIS A 101 2.05 3.22 -16.82
CA HIS A 101 3.44 3.17 -17.24
C HIS A 101 3.60 2.38 -18.55
N ARG A 102 2.99 1.19 -18.65
CA ARG A 102 2.99 0.41 -19.90
C ARG A 102 2.30 1.12 -21.07
N GLN A 103 1.21 1.84 -20.83
CA GLN A 103 0.52 2.61 -21.86
C GLN A 103 1.39 3.75 -22.40
N ARG A 104 2.15 4.45 -21.53
CA ARG A 104 3.07 5.51 -21.96
C ARG A 104 4.25 4.97 -22.78
N LEU A 105 4.86 3.88 -22.33
CA LEU A 105 5.89 3.16 -23.09
C LEU A 105 5.40 2.75 -24.48
N ARG A 106 4.16 2.24 -24.59
CA ARG A 106 3.56 1.86 -25.87
C ARG A 106 3.23 3.04 -26.79
N ARG A 107 2.89 4.20 -26.22
CA ARG A 107 2.42 5.37 -26.99
C ARG A 107 3.55 6.32 -27.41
N TYR A 108 4.60 6.43 -26.60
CA TYR A 108 5.68 7.40 -26.80
C TYR A 108 7.06 6.76 -26.96
N GLY A 109 7.21 5.44 -26.82
CA GLY A 109 8.49 4.72 -26.97
C GLY A 109 9.47 4.94 -25.81
N ALA A 110 9.41 6.10 -25.16
CA ALA A 110 10.14 6.45 -23.94
C ALA A 110 9.16 6.99 -22.88
N ASP A 111 9.29 6.52 -21.64
CA ASP A 111 8.65 7.14 -20.46
C ASP A 111 9.76 7.77 -19.62
N PRO A 112 10.26 8.98 -19.98
CA PRO A 112 11.21 9.67 -19.14
C PRO A 112 10.60 9.84 -17.75
N ALA A 113 11.30 9.36 -16.72
CA ALA A 113 10.83 9.45 -15.34
C ALA A 113 10.67 10.90 -14.84
N TRP A 114 11.18 11.86 -15.63
CA TRP A 114 11.28 13.28 -15.37
C TRP A 114 11.20 14.01 -16.73
N SER A 115 10.00 14.42 -17.12
CA SER A 115 9.72 15.39 -18.20
C SER A 115 8.48 16.18 -17.83
#